data_AF-A0A512BBT9-F1
#
_entry.id   AF-A0A512BBT9-F1
#
_cell.length_a   1.000
_cell.length_b   1.000
_cell.length_c   1.000
_cell.angle_alpha   90.00
_cell.angle_beta   90.00
_cell.angle_gamma   90.00
#
_symmetry.space_group_name_H-M   'P 1'
#
loop_
_entity.id
_entity.type
_entity.pdbx_description
1 polymer ?
#
loop_
_entity_poly.entity_id
_entity_poly.type
_entity_poly.pdbx_seq_one_letter_code
_entity_poly.pdbx_strand_id
1 'polypeptide(L)'
;MVELPAHITYSTILTDEDKNKLSAVMELPTVAPSFYDSQLKSIFQYYSLTPDEMDTEVHKYASKLLAEGKVNEAWQVLLTSE
;
A
#
# COMPACT_ATOMS: atom_id res chain seq x y z
N MET A 1 -9.61 -1.98 15.86
CA MET A 1 -8.32 -1.93 15.18
C MET A 1 -8.11 -3.30 14.56
N VAL A 2 -7.79 -3.31 13.28
CA VAL A 2 -7.66 -4.53 12.49
C VAL A 2 -6.19 -4.97 12.49
N GLU A 3 -5.97 -6.28 12.46
CA GLU A 3 -4.62 -6.85 12.32
C GLU A 3 -4.10 -6.58 10.90
N LEU A 4 -2.90 -6.01 10.80
CA LEU A 4 -2.29 -5.68 9.51
C LEU A 4 -1.61 -6.93 8.91
N PRO A 5 -1.71 -7.13 7.58
CA PRO A 5 -0.91 -8.12 6.86
C PRO A 5 0.59 -8.02 7.16
N ALA A 6 1.33 -9.11 6.98
CA ALA A 6 2.74 -9.20 7.38
C ALA A 6 3.63 -8.19 6.64
N HIS A 7 3.45 -8.00 5.32
CA HIS A 7 4.25 -7.07 4.52
C HIS A 7 4.05 -5.61 4.97
N ILE A 8 2.84 -5.26 5.43
CA ILE A 8 2.53 -3.94 5.99
C ILE A 8 3.10 -3.80 7.41
N THR A 9 2.89 -4.81 8.25
CA THR A 9 3.36 -4.83 9.65
C THR A 9 4.88 -4.66 9.73
N TYR A 10 5.62 -5.42 8.93
CA TYR A 10 7.08 -5.43 8.94
C TYR A 10 7.72 -4.45 7.95
N SER A 11 6.92 -3.64 7.25
CA SER A 11 7.46 -2.62 6.35
C SER A 11 8.40 -1.68 7.10
N THR A 12 9.60 -1.49 6.55
CA THR A 12 10.60 -0.50 6.99
C THR A 12 10.38 0.87 6.34
N ILE A 13 9.45 0.96 5.38
CA ILE A 13 9.11 2.17 4.62
C ILE A 13 7.89 2.89 5.23
N LEU A 14 6.86 2.13 5.63
CA LEU A 14 5.68 2.70 6.28
C LEU A 14 6.01 3.13 7.72
N THR A 15 5.64 4.36 8.07
CA THR A 15 5.83 4.90 9.42
C THR A 15 4.85 4.29 10.42
N ASP A 16 5.09 4.47 11.72
CA ASP A 16 4.13 4.07 12.75
C ASP A 16 2.78 4.80 12.59
N GLU A 17 2.81 6.06 12.16
CA GLU A 17 1.59 6.83 11.84
C GLU A 17 0.81 6.20 10.69
N ASP A 18 1.50 5.80 9.62
CA ASP A 18 0.89 5.12 8.48
C ASP A 18 0.21 3.82 8.90
N LYS A 19 0.90 2.99 9.69
CA LYS A 19 0.37 1.72 10.22
C LYS A 19 -0.84 1.96 11.13
N ASN A 20 -0.81 3.01 11.96
CA ASN A 20 -1.94 3.39 12.80
C ASN A 20 -3.15 3.84 11.96
N LYS A 21 -2.94 4.59 10.87
CA LYS A 21 -4.03 4.97 9.95
C LYS A 21 -4.64 3.76 9.27
N LEU A 22 -3.80 2.83 8.79
CA LEU A 22 -4.25 1.61 8.14
C LEU A 22 -5.04 0.72 9.09
N SER A 23 -4.56 0.51 10.32
CA SER A 23 -5.19 -0.38 11.30
C SER A 23 -6.48 0.19 11.91
N ALA A 24 -6.72 1.50 11.77
CA ALA A 24 -7.92 2.18 12.27
C ALA A 24 -9.21 1.86 11.48
N VAL A 25 -9.11 1.16 10.35
CA VAL A 25 -10.29 0.66 9.63
C VAL A 25 -11.10 -0.34 10.48
N MET A 26 -12.39 -0.47 10.20
CA MET A 26 -13.26 -1.40 10.94
C MET A 26 -13.06 -2.85 10.50
N GLU A 27 -12.74 -3.07 9.23
CA GLU A 27 -12.49 -4.36 8.61
C GLU A 27 -11.38 -4.25 7.55
N LEU A 28 -10.68 -5.36 7.26
CA LEU A 28 -9.68 -5.37 6.18
C LEU A 28 -10.36 -5.11 4.84
N PRO A 29 -9.95 -4.08 4.09
CA PRO A 29 -10.45 -3.88 2.73
C PRO A 29 -10.04 -5.03 1.82
N THR A 30 -10.83 -5.29 0.79
CA THR A 30 -10.45 -6.18 -0.31
C THR A 30 -10.01 -5.36 -1.52
N VAL A 31 -9.14 -5.92 -2.37
CA VAL A 31 -8.81 -5.29 -3.65
C VAL A 31 -10.06 -5.26 -4.53
N ALA A 32 -10.48 -4.07 -4.94
CA ALA A 32 -11.59 -3.89 -5.85
C ALA A 32 -11.14 -4.27 -7.28
N PRO A 33 -11.86 -5.14 -8.00
CA PRO A 33 -11.49 -5.53 -9.37
C PRO A 33 -11.43 -4.35 -10.36
N SER A 34 -12.15 -3.28 -10.06
CA SER A 34 -12.17 -2.03 -10.84
C SER A 34 -11.12 -1.01 -10.38
N PHE A 35 -10.31 -1.33 -9.37
CA PHE A 35 -9.27 -0.43 -8.90
C PHE A 35 -8.24 -0.21 -10.01
N TYR A 36 -8.08 1.05 -10.38
CA TYR A 36 -7.10 1.47 -11.35
C TYR A 36 -6.36 2.68 -10.79
N ASP A 37 -5.05 2.52 -10.66
CA ASP A 37 -4.16 3.62 -10.33
C ASP A 37 -3.01 3.69 -11.34
N SER A 38 -2.88 4.86 -11.97
CA SER A 38 -1.87 5.07 -13.00
C SER A 38 -0.45 5.01 -12.45
N GLN A 39 -0.22 5.48 -11.22
CA GLN A 39 1.11 5.45 -10.61
C GLN A 39 1.50 4.04 -10.23
N LEU A 40 0.58 3.28 -9.62
CA LEU A 40 0.79 1.87 -9.32
C LEU A 40 1.13 1.08 -10.60
N LYS A 41 0.36 1.30 -11.67
CA LYS A 41 0.65 0.68 -12.98
C LYS A 41 2.04 1.06 -13.50
N SER A 42 2.45 2.31 -13.36
CA SER A 42 3.79 2.77 -13.75
C SER A 42 4.89 2.12 -12.90
N ILE A 43 4.69 1.95 -11.59
CA ILE A 43 5.61 1.26 -10.70
C ILE A 43 5.79 -0.19 -11.17
N PHE A 44 4.71 -0.94 -11.37
CA PHE A 44 4.76 -2.31 -11.88
C PHE A 44 5.46 -2.41 -13.25
N GLN A 45 5.21 -1.46 -14.15
CA GLN A 45 5.84 -1.46 -15.46
C GLN A 45 7.35 -1.19 -15.39
N TYR A 46 7.75 -0.17 -14.63
CA TYR A 46 9.14 0.27 -14.56
C TYR A 46 10.03 -0.72 -13.80
N TYR A 47 9.54 -1.25 -12.68
CA TYR A 47 10.29 -2.15 -11.79
C TYR A 47 10.02 -3.64 -12.07
N SER A 48 9.49 -3.97 -13.25
CA SER A 48 9.13 -5.35 -13.63
C SER A 48 10.30 -6.35 -13.59
N LEU A 49 11.55 -5.86 -13.62
CA LEU A 49 12.77 -6.67 -13.53
C LEU A 49 13.45 -6.62 -12.16
N THR A 50 12.97 -5.77 -11.23
CA THR A 50 13.54 -5.57 -9.90
C THR A 50 12.45 -5.61 -8.83
N PRO A 51 11.93 -6.81 -8.48
CA PRO A 51 10.80 -6.96 -7.56
C PRO A 51 11.02 -6.32 -6.18
N ASP A 52 12.24 -6.36 -5.64
CA ASP A 52 12.56 -5.75 -4.34
C ASP A 52 12.45 -4.21 -4.38
N GLU A 53 12.83 -3.60 -5.51
CA GLU A 53 12.66 -2.15 -5.72
C GLU A 53 11.19 -1.79 -5.98
N MET A 54 10.47 -2.67 -6.69
CA MET A 54 9.04 -2.51 -6.93
C MET A 54 8.26 -2.43 -5.62
N ASP A 55 8.48 -3.39 -4.71
CA ASP A 55 7.84 -3.40 -3.38
C ASP A 55 8.16 -2.13 -2.59
N THR A 56 9.43 -1.72 -2.59
CA THR A 56 9.86 -0.46 -1.97
C THR A 56 9.08 0.74 -2.50
N GLU A 57 8.93 0.86 -3.82
CA GLU A 57 8.21 1.98 -4.43
C GLU A 57 6.70 1.92 -4.22
N VAL A 58 6.10 0.72 -4.17
CA VAL A 58 4.69 0.56 -3.80
C VAL A 58 4.45 1.06 -2.37
N HIS A 59 5.29 0.66 -1.42
CA HIS A 59 5.16 1.11 -0.03
C HIS A 59 5.38 2.61 0.13
N LYS A 60 6.33 3.21 -0.61
CA LYS A 60 6.51 4.68 -0.65
C LYS A 60 5.28 5.37 -1.19
N TYR A 61 4.69 4.84 -2.27
CA TYR A 61 3.50 5.41 -2.86
C TYR A 61 2.29 5.33 -1.91
N ALA A 62 2.12 4.20 -1.22
CA ALA A 62 1.10 4.06 -0.19
C ALA A 62 1.28 5.05 0.96
N SER A 63 2.50 5.25 1.45
CA SER A 63 2.80 6.27 2.49
C SER A 63 2.42 7.68 2.01
N LYS A 64 2.71 8.02 0.74
CA LYS A 64 2.26 9.30 0.15
C LYS A 64 0.74 9.44 0.16
N LEU A 65 0.00 8.39 -0.23
CA LEU A 65 -1.47 8.40 -0.19
C LEU A 65 -1.99 8.60 1.24
N LEU A 66 -1.36 7.96 2.23
CA LEU A 66 -1.72 8.12 3.64
C LEU A 66 -1.43 9.52 4.19
N ALA A 67 -0.37 10.18 3.72
CA ALA A 67 -0.09 11.58 4.01
C ALA A 67 -1.17 12.51 3.43
N GLU A 68 -1.78 12.14 2.30
CA GLU A 68 -2.91 12.84 1.67
C GLU A 68 -4.28 12.47 2.28
N GLY A 69 -4.32 11.57 3.28
CA GLY A 69 -5.56 11.09 3.90
C GLY A 69 -6.33 10.06 3.06
N LYS A 70 -5.75 9.56 1.97
CA LYS A 70 -6.33 8.58 1.04
C LYS A 70 -6.11 7.15 1.52
N VAL A 71 -6.69 6.82 2.68
CA VAL A 71 -6.48 5.55 3.37
C VAL A 71 -6.99 4.36 2.55
N ASN A 72 -8.13 4.51 1.87
CA ASN A 72 -8.69 3.42 1.05
C ASN A 72 -7.81 3.11 -0.15
N GLU A 73 -7.31 4.13 -0.84
CA GLU A 73 -6.42 3.99 -1.99
C GLU A 73 -5.07 3.38 -1.57
N ALA A 74 -4.53 3.80 -0.43
CA ALA A 74 -3.33 3.19 0.13
C ALA A 74 -3.52 1.68 0.40
N TRP A 75 -4.68 1.30 0.94
CA TRP A 75 -5.05 -0.11 1.09
C TRP A 75 -5.13 -0.86 -0.24
N GLN A 76 -5.79 -0.28 -1.25
CA GLN A 76 -5.87 -0.90 -2.58
C GLN A 76 -4.47 -1.10 -3.19
N VAL A 77 -3.58 -0.12 -3.04
CA VAL A 77 -2.19 -0.19 -3.49
C VAL A 77 -1.42 -1.31 -2.79
N LEU A 78 -1.43 -1.33 -1.45
CA LEU A 78 -0.66 -2.29 -0.65
C LEU A 78 -1.14 -3.73 -0.79
N LEU A 79 -2.45 -3.94 -0.99
CA LEU A 79 -3.01 -5.29 -1.16
C LEU A 79 -2.88 -5.82 -2.60
N THR A 80 -2.64 -4.93 -3.58
CA THR A 80 -2.39 -5.34 -4.97
C THR A 80 -0.96 -5.82 -5.18
N SER A 81 -0.02 -5.40 -4.32
CA SER A 81 1.38 -5.81 -4.37
C SER A 81 1.75 -6.97 -3.44
N GLU A 82 0.77 -7.56 -2.74
CA GLU A 82 0.96 -8.76 -1.90
C GLU A 82 1.17 -10.03 -2.74
#